data_AF-H0T4S5-F1
#
_entry.id   AF-H0T4S5-F1
#
_cell.length_a   1.000
_cell.length_b   1.000
_cell.length_c   1.000
_cell.angle_alpha   90.00
_cell.angle_beta   90.00
_cell.angle_gamma   90.00
#
_symmetry.space_group_name_H-M   'P 1'
#
loop_
_entity.id
_entity.type
_entity.pdbx_description
1 polymer ?
#
loop_
_entity_poly.entity_id
_entity_poly.type
_entity_poly.pdbx_seq_one_letter_code
_entity_poly.pdbx_strand_id
1 'polypeptide(L)' 'MAKTAKKAATKKLARKPYTPADIKLLKQHSKSKTPVAKIAKAMKRTEGSLRQKALALGIGLGHQR' A
#
# COMPACT_ATOMS: atom_id res chain seq x y z
N MET A 1 36.47 -10.88 13.13
CA MET A 1 36.17 -10.53 11.72
C MET A 1 34.78 -9.92 11.64
N ALA A 2 34.66 -8.58 11.63
CA ALA A 2 33.38 -7.90 11.57
C ALA A 2 32.95 -7.73 10.09
N LYS A 3 31.86 -8.38 9.68
CA LYS A 3 31.25 -8.17 8.36
C LYS A 3 30.38 -6.91 8.44
N THR A 4 30.91 -5.77 8.00
CA THR A 4 30.13 -4.55 7.78
C THR A 4 29.21 -4.75 6.58
N ALA A 5 27.91 -4.92 6.84
CA ALA A 5 26.90 -4.97 5.79
C ALA A 5 26.82 -3.62 5.06
N LYS A 6 27.22 -3.61 3.79
CA LYS A 6 27.14 -2.45 2.88
C LYS A 6 25.67 -2.06 2.71
N LYS A 7 25.24 -0.97 3.35
CA LYS A 7 23.89 -0.41 3.23
C LYS A 7 23.68 0.05 1.79
N ALA A 8 22.96 -0.73 0.98
CA ALA A 8 22.61 -0.34 -0.38
C ALA A 8 21.83 0.98 -0.34
N ALA A 9 22.31 1.99 -1.05
CA ALA A 9 21.65 3.29 -1.15
C ALA A 9 20.24 3.09 -1.68
N THR A 10 19.23 3.34 -0.85
CA THR A 10 17.83 3.21 -1.23
C THR A 10 17.51 4.28 -2.27
N LYS A 11 17.25 3.86 -3.52
CA LYS A 11 16.69 4.77 -4.54
C LYS A 11 15.48 5.48 -3.94
N LYS A 12 15.49 6.82 -3.93
CA LYS A 12 14.36 7.63 -3.47
C LYS A 12 13.12 7.17 -4.21
N LEU A 13 12.18 6.55 -3.50
CA LEU A 13 10.95 6.05 -4.08
C LEU A 13 10.09 7.25 -4.50
N ALA A 14 10.02 7.51 -5.80
CA ALA A 14 9.17 8.57 -6.33
C ALA A 14 7.71 8.33 -5.89
N ARG A 15 7.09 9.34 -5.26
CA ARG A 15 5.70 9.25 -4.81
C ARG A 15 4.80 9.09 -6.04
N LYS A 16 4.20 7.91 -6.23
CA LYS A 16 3.18 7.68 -7.25
C LYS A 16 1.85 8.31 -6.79
N PRO A 17 1.28 9.30 -7.49
CA PRO A 17 -0.02 9.86 -7.13
C PRO A 17 -1.11 8.78 -7.24
N TYR A 18 -2.14 8.88 -6.41
CA TYR A 18 -3.32 8.01 -6.54
C TYR A 18 -4.22 8.55 -7.64
N THR A 19 -4.53 7.71 -8.63
CA THR A 19 -5.49 8.06 -9.66
C THR A 19 -6.93 7.93 -9.12
N PRO A 20 -7.92 8.58 -9.75
CA PRO A 20 -9.33 8.38 -9.39
C PRO A 20 -9.76 6.91 -9.53
N ALA A 21 -9.20 6.18 -10.49
CA ALA A 21 -9.44 4.75 -10.68
C ALA A 21 -8.91 3.92 -9.50
N ASP A 22 -7.70 4.23 -9.01
CA ASP A 22 -7.14 3.59 -7.81
C ASP A 22 -8.04 3.78 -6.59
N ILE A 23 -8.64 4.96 -6.44
CA ILE A 23 -9.54 5.26 -5.32
C ILE A 23 -10.83 4.44 -5.41
N LYS A 24 -11.40 4.28 -6.60
CA LYS A 24 -12.59 3.43 -6.82
C LYS A 24 -12.28 1.97 -6.49
N LEU A 25 -11.16 1.45 -6.99
CA LEU A 25 -10.68 0.10 -6.69
C LEU A 25 -10.45 -0.10 -5.18
N LEU A 26 -9.81 0.85 -4.51
CA LEU A 26 -9.56 0.79 -3.07
C LEU A 26 -10.86 0.71 -2.26
N LYS A 27 -11.89 1.47 -2.67
CA LYS A 27 -13.23 1.43 -2.05
C LYS A 27 -13.94 0.09 -2.29
N GLN A 28 -13.81 -0.50 -3.48
CA GLN A 28 -14.36 -1.83 -3.77
C GLN A 28 -13.69 -2.92 -2.91
N HIS A 29 -12.35 -2.92 -2.86
CA HIS A 29 -11.58 -3.84 -2.04
C HIS A 29 -11.86 -3.69 -0.53
N SER A 30 -12.12 -2.46 -0.07
CA SER A 30 -12.65 -2.22 1.26
C SER A 30 -13.95 -3.00 1.42
N LYS A 31 -15.00 -2.73 0.63
CA LYS A 31 -16.30 -3.43 0.75
C LYS A 31 -16.19 -4.95 0.72
N SER A 32 -15.35 -5.51 -0.17
CA SER A 32 -15.13 -6.95 -0.30
C SER A 32 -14.26 -7.57 0.80
N LYS A 33 -13.82 -6.80 1.81
CA LYS A 33 -12.95 -7.23 2.91
C LYS A 33 -11.70 -8.00 2.44
N THR A 34 -11.12 -7.56 1.32
CA THR A 34 -9.94 -8.24 0.77
C THR A 34 -8.70 -7.98 1.63
N PRO A 35 -7.84 -8.98 1.87
CA PRO A 35 -6.58 -8.81 2.60
C PRO A 35 -5.66 -7.77 1.94
N VAL A 36 -5.04 -6.91 2.74
CA VAL A 36 -4.18 -5.80 2.26
C VAL A 36 -3.03 -6.32 1.40
N ALA A 37 -2.44 -7.46 1.76
CA ALA A 37 -1.38 -8.10 0.98
C ALA A 37 -1.80 -8.45 -0.46
N LYS A 38 -3.06 -8.84 -0.68
CA LYS A 38 -3.59 -9.13 -2.02
C LYS A 38 -3.80 -7.84 -2.82
N ILE A 39 -4.31 -6.79 -2.18
CA ILE A 39 -4.50 -5.46 -2.80
C ILE A 39 -3.15 -4.86 -3.20
N ALA A 40 -2.14 -4.98 -2.33
CA ALA A 40 -0.79 -4.50 -2.57
C ALA A 40 -0.17 -5.11 -3.84
N LYS A 41 -0.34 -6.43 -4.02
CA LYS A 41 0.11 -7.15 -5.22
C LYS A 41 -0.68 -6.72 -6.47
N ALA A 42 -2.00 -6.60 -6.37
CA ALA A 42 -2.86 -6.23 -7.50
C ALA A 42 -2.59 -4.79 -7.99
N MET A 43 -2.50 -3.84 -7.06
CA MET A 43 -2.29 -2.41 -7.36
C MET A 43 -0.80 -2.05 -7.51
N LYS A 44 0.11 -3.02 -7.37
CA LYS A 44 1.58 -2.81 -7.36
C LYS A 44 2.00 -1.67 -6.42
N ARG A 45 1.35 -1.60 -5.25
CA ARG A 45 1.56 -0.58 -4.21
C ARG A 45 1.98 -1.24 -2.92
N THR A 46 2.60 -0.48 -2.02
CA THR A 46 2.94 -0.98 -0.69
C THR A 46 1.71 -0.97 0.22
N GLU A 47 1.64 -1.92 1.15
CA GLU A 47 0.56 -2.02 2.13
C GLU A 47 0.43 -0.73 2.97
N GLY A 48 1.57 -0.16 3.38
CA GLY A 48 1.61 1.11 4.12
C GLY A 48 0.99 2.25 3.32
N SER A 49 1.28 2.36 2.01
CA SER A 49 0.66 3.40 1.17
C SER A 49 -0.85 3.25 1.08
N LEU A 50 -1.35 2.01 0.96
CA LEU A 50 -2.78 1.73 0.89
C LEU A 50 -3.48 2.04 2.22
N ARG A 51 -2.88 1.67 3.36
CA ARG A 51 -3.40 2.01 4.69
C ARG A 51 -3.47 3.52 4.91
N GLN A 52 -2.40 4.25 4.55
CA GLN A 52 -2.37 5.71 4.64
C GLN A 52 -3.47 6.35 3.76
N LYS A 53 -3.65 5.85 2.53
CA LYS A 53 -4.70 6.35 1.64
C LYS A 53 -6.10 6.02 2.16
N ALA A 54 -6.29 4.84 2.75
CA ALA A 54 -7.55 4.43 3.33
C ALA A 54 -7.93 5.27 4.57
N LEU A 55 -6.96 5.55 5.45
CA LEU A 55 -7.13 6.46 6.59
C LEU A 55 -7.54 7.87 6.12
N ALA A 56 -6.86 8.41 5.11
CA ALA A 56 -7.21 9.71 4.54
C ALA A 56 -8.61 9.75 3.88
N LEU A 57 -9.15 8.60 3.49
CA LEU A 57 -10.48 8.46 2.92
C LEU A 57 -11.55 8.05 3.96
N GLY A 58 -11.16 7.82 5.22
CA GLY A 58 -12.05 7.35 6.27
C GLY A 58 -12.62 5.94 6.04
N ILE A 59 -11.94 5.11 5.24
CA ILE A 59 -12.39 3.73 4.96
C ILE A 59 -11.52 2.72 5.70
N GLY A 60 -12.16 1.71 6.29
CA GLY A 60 -11.45 0.54 6.81
C GLY A 60 -10.84 -0.27 5.67
N LEU A 61 -9.56 -0.62 5.78
CA LEU A 61 -8.85 -1.42 4.79
C LEU A 61 -8.36 -2.73 5.40
N GLY A 62 -8.60 -3.85 4.72
CA GLY A 62 -8.19 -5.18 5.17
C GLY A 62 -9.36 -6.05 5.62
N HIS A 63 -9.06 -7.31 5.89
CA HIS A 63 -10.05 -8.34 6.22
C HIS A 63 -10.47 -8.32 7.70
N GLN A 64 -9.60 -7.81 8.58
CA GLN A 64 -9.68 -7.96 10.03
C GLN A 64 -10.47 -6.83 10.71
N ARG A 65 -11.52 -6.32 10.06
CA ARG A 65 -12.29 -5.16 10.48
C ARG A 65 -13.79 -5.42 10.44
#